data_AF-A0AA40A109-F1
#
_entry.id   AF-A0AA40A109-F1
#
_cell.length_a   1.000
_cell.length_b   1.000
_cell.length_c   1.000
_cell.angle_alpha   90.00
_cell.angle_beta   90.00
_cell.angle_gamma   90.00
#
_symmetry.space_group_name_H-M   'P 1'
#
loop_
_entity.id
_entity.type
_entity.pdbx_description
1 polymer ?
#
loop_
_entity_poly.entity_id
_entity_poly.type
_entity_poly.pdbx_seq_one_letter_code
_entity_poly.pdbx_strand_id
1 'polypeptide(L)'
;MNDGDTTLLAYCASLFSSHEDQNLPLTRPVTAVICPTLTPLTGGHAQQREVQQYWVTVSYGHAGFFHAVLCLSALQLAIAQPESSTTYLERFMHHRLGSIGAIQADLATPARALSNENIATVFHLLCIEENLMLHAPGALSAHAMWAHLQPDSGQRAAHLAGLKRMLALRGGLAALGDMRGLQSFMIRWVCTSLGCRLVFALPRFYRPSEPAGADDDDDDDDDELCEGAFAASSLLPQGLLRALYAYPEASRFYAAGSAMARRCEAVGMDAELVRFVLVIECLLEDTAEWVARRDEYAWDALDMQNLFALALGELVRWNLERERELSAAENVTAMCLFIFVFFIGNGAHAACSPLPGVLPRMRAHFRDPDLAETLQAVGMETWVAFLMLIVSNQDPEDGDFFFRFFVEMLAQRSPPVTTFEHLRATLATCVWTPLMEAHLRKVWDETGEEWKRLRAEMAGDGSVLQRAKRPPPTDDDVKPSIPFSNPYVTSQMKRIFLARESARGKGLVSRAMAVATMPRNGDEVTVFDASYVRCSPH
;
A
#
# COMPACT_ATOMS: atom_id res chain seq x y z
N MET A 1 -14.19 -17.86 -35.74
CA MET A 1 -15.09 -17.82 -34.58
C MET A 1 -15.79 -19.16 -34.54
N ASN A 2 -15.49 -19.98 -33.52
CA ASN A 2 -15.97 -21.37 -33.42
C ASN A 2 -17.26 -21.41 -32.59
N ASP A 3 -18.15 -22.36 -32.89
CA ASP A 3 -19.47 -22.60 -32.26
C ASP A 3 -19.48 -22.78 -30.72
N GLY A 4 -18.32 -22.78 -30.07
CA GLY A 4 -18.19 -22.79 -28.61
C GLY A 4 -18.48 -21.44 -27.92
N ASP A 5 -18.27 -20.31 -28.60
CA ASP A 5 -18.45 -18.97 -28.00
C ASP A 5 -19.92 -18.57 -27.87
N THR A 6 -20.79 -19.07 -28.76
CA THR A 6 -22.25 -18.84 -28.72
C THR A 6 -22.92 -19.55 -27.55
N THR A 7 -22.38 -20.69 -27.10
CA THR A 7 -22.93 -21.45 -25.97
C THR A 7 -22.57 -20.81 -24.63
N LEU A 8 -21.36 -20.23 -24.52
CA LEU A 8 -20.94 -19.49 -23.32
C LEU A 8 -21.68 -18.15 -23.21
N LEU A 9 -21.86 -17.43 -24.32
CA LEU A 9 -22.67 -16.21 -24.37
C LEU A 9 -24.15 -16.47 -24.06
N ALA A 10 -24.71 -17.59 -24.52
CA ALA A 10 -26.08 -17.99 -24.18
C ALA A 10 -26.22 -18.44 -22.72
N TYR A 11 -25.20 -19.10 -22.14
CA TYR A 11 -25.16 -19.46 -20.72
C TYR A 11 -24.97 -18.23 -19.82
N CYS A 12 -24.10 -17.30 -20.21
CA CYS A 12 -24.00 -16.00 -19.55
C CYS A 12 -25.33 -15.25 -19.66
N ALA A 13 -25.93 -15.14 -20.85
CA ALA A 13 -27.21 -14.49 -21.05
C ALA A 13 -28.37 -15.18 -20.29
N SER A 14 -28.34 -16.50 -20.07
CA SER A 14 -29.34 -17.21 -19.25
C SER A 14 -29.12 -17.03 -17.75
N LEU A 15 -27.86 -16.99 -17.29
CA LEU A 15 -27.49 -16.54 -15.94
C LEU A 15 -27.89 -15.07 -15.69
N PHE A 16 -27.75 -14.20 -16.70
CA PHE A 16 -28.13 -12.79 -16.62
C PHE A 16 -29.64 -12.60 -16.63
N SER A 17 -30.38 -13.26 -17.52
CA SER A 17 -31.83 -13.08 -17.66
C SER A 17 -32.67 -13.74 -16.55
N SER A 18 -32.15 -14.76 -15.86
CA SER A 18 -32.86 -15.39 -14.73
C SER A 18 -32.54 -14.77 -13.37
N HIS A 19 -31.44 -14.02 -13.24
CA HIS A 19 -30.99 -13.43 -11.98
C HIS A 19 -30.76 -11.91 -12.02
N GLU A 20 -31.16 -11.21 -13.08
CA GLU A 20 -30.98 -9.75 -13.22
C GLU A 20 -31.58 -8.98 -12.02
N ASP A 21 -32.81 -9.32 -11.62
CA ASP A 21 -33.48 -8.71 -10.47
C ASP A 21 -32.80 -9.04 -9.14
N GLN A 22 -32.16 -10.21 -9.04
CA GLN A 22 -31.47 -10.62 -7.83
C GLN A 22 -30.06 -10.02 -7.74
N ASN A 23 -29.36 -9.77 -8.84
CA ASN A 23 -27.97 -9.27 -8.84
C ASN A 23 -27.85 -7.75 -9.03
N LEU A 24 -28.89 -7.07 -9.52
CA LEU A 24 -28.98 -5.60 -9.59
C LEU A 24 -28.55 -4.89 -8.29
N PRO A 25 -28.92 -5.39 -7.09
CA PRO A 25 -28.51 -4.79 -5.81
C PRO A 25 -27.01 -4.84 -5.54
N LEU A 26 -26.23 -5.66 -6.27
CA LEU A 26 -24.77 -5.73 -6.11
C LEU A 26 -24.03 -4.97 -7.21
N THR A 27 -24.51 -4.98 -8.46
CA THR A 27 -23.83 -4.31 -9.58
C THR A 27 -23.84 -2.78 -9.45
N ARG A 28 -24.91 -2.20 -8.88
CA ARG A 28 -24.99 -0.76 -8.63
C ARG A 28 -24.04 -0.31 -7.51
N PRO A 29 -23.96 -0.97 -6.35
CA PRO A 29 -22.91 -0.68 -5.36
C PRO A 29 -21.49 -0.95 -5.86
N VAL A 30 -21.27 -1.97 -6.72
CA VAL A 30 -19.96 -2.19 -7.33
C VAL A 30 -19.48 -0.92 -8.03
N THR A 31 -20.34 -0.32 -8.85
CA THR A 31 -19.98 0.86 -9.65
C THR A 31 -20.00 2.17 -8.85
N ALA A 32 -20.95 2.32 -7.92
CA ALA A 32 -21.18 3.57 -7.19
C ALA A 32 -20.40 3.70 -5.88
N VAL A 33 -20.07 2.58 -5.24
CA VAL A 33 -19.36 2.55 -3.95
C VAL A 33 -17.98 1.98 -4.17
N ILE A 34 -17.89 0.75 -4.68
CA ILE A 34 -16.65 -0.04 -4.69
C ILE A 34 -15.65 0.43 -5.76
N CYS A 35 -16.07 0.79 -6.97
CA CYS A 35 -15.14 1.32 -7.98
C CYS A 35 -14.44 2.60 -7.49
N PRO A 36 -15.15 3.62 -6.94
CA PRO A 36 -14.50 4.75 -6.27
C PRO A 36 -13.59 4.32 -5.12
N THR A 37 -14.02 3.35 -4.29
CA THR A 37 -13.20 2.86 -3.16
C THR A 37 -11.89 2.27 -3.65
N LEU A 38 -11.89 1.53 -4.76
CA LEU A 38 -10.72 0.86 -5.34
C LEU A 38 -9.81 1.80 -6.14
N THR A 39 -10.20 3.08 -6.31
CA THR A 39 -9.49 4.07 -7.13
C THR A 39 -8.56 5.05 -6.37
N PRO A 40 -8.52 5.20 -5.03
CA PRO A 40 -8.24 6.49 -4.43
C PRO A 40 -6.75 6.76 -4.24
N LEU A 41 -5.85 5.87 -4.65
CA LEU A 41 -4.42 6.07 -4.44
C LEU A 41 -3.64 6.64 -5.63
N THR A 42 -4.23 6.78 -6.82
CA THR A 42 -3.42 7.09 -8.01
C THR A 42 -4.09 7.91 -9.12
N GLY A 43 -4.94 8.88 -8.79
CA GLY A 43 -5.15 10.05 -9.65
C GLY A 43 -6.45 10.08 -10.44
N GLY A 44 -7.29 11.05 -10.08
CA GLY A 44 -8.36 11.65 -10.89
C GLY A 44 -9.49 10.72 -11.36
N HIS A 45 -10.55 11.33 -11.88
CA HIS A 45 -11.72 10.63 -12.46
C HIS A 45 -11.38 9.68 -13.63
N ALA A 46 -10.19 9.79 -14.21
CA ALA A 46 -9.72 8.94 -15.31
C ALA A 46 -9.55 7.47 -14.88
N GLN A 47 -8.98 7.20 -13.69
CA GLN A 47 -8.80 5.83 -13.20
C GLN A 47 -10.10 5.18 -12.75
N GLN A 48 -11.07 5.96 -12.24
CA GLN A 48 -12.38 5.43 -11.86
C GLN A 48 -13.11 4.85 -13.08
N ARG A 49 -13.04 5.54 -14.22
CA ARG A 49 -13.57 5.04 -15.49
C ARG A 49 -12.82 3.80 -15.96
N GLU A 50 -11.50 3.74 -15.79
CA GLU A 50 -10.74 2.54 -16.14
C GLU A 50 -11.16 1.33 -15.29
N VAL A 51 -11.31 1.48 -13.98
CA VAL A 51 -11.79 0.40 -13.11
C VAL A 51 -13.20 -0.05 -13.52
N GLN A 52 -14.12 0.89 -13.72
CA GLN A 52 -15.49 0.56 -14.12
C GLN A 52 -15.56 -0.11 -15.50
N GLN A 53 -14.85 0.44 -16.49
CA GLN A 53 -14.87 -0.08 -17.85
C GLN A 53 -14.11 -1.40 -17.97
N TYR A 54 -12.95 -1.56 -17.33
CA TYR A 54 -12.14 -2.76 -17.49
C TYR A 54 -12.46 -3.87 -16.52
N TRP A 55 -12.86 -3.61 -15.28
CA TRP A 55 -13.20 -4.71 -14.38
C TRP A 55 -14.63 -5.17 -14.56
N VAL A 56 -15.60 -4.27 -14.43
CA VAL A 56 -17.01 -4.66 -14.46
C VAL A 56 -17.39 -5.16 -15.85
N THR A 57 -17.04 -4.41 -16.92
CA THR A 57 -17.42 -4.82 -18.28
C THR A 57 -16.74 -6.12 -18.71
N VAL A 58 -15.45 -6.28 -18.46
CA VAL A 58 -14.73 -7.52 -18.84
C VAL A 58 -15.23 -8.70 -18.03
N SER A 59 -15.58 -8.49 -16.75
CA SER A 59 -16.10 -9.58 -15.91
C SER A 59 -17.37 -10.22 -16.50
N TYR A 60 -18.25 -9.45 -17.17
CA TYR A 60 -19.46 -10.00 -17.80
C TYR A 60 -19.17 -11.09 -18.86
N GLY A 61 -17.98 -11.07 -19.48
CA GLY A 61 -17.55 -12.08 -20.45
C GLY A 61 -16.95 -13.34 -19.82
N HIS A 62 -16.74 -13.37 -18.50
CA HIS A 62 -15.98 -14.44 -17.84
C HIS A 62 -16.58 -14.80 -16.48
N ALA A 63 -17.28 -15.93 -16.40
CA ALA A 63 -18.05 -16.36 -15.24
C ALA A 63 -17.24 -16.34 -13.92
N GLY A 64 -16.04 -16.92 -13.90
CA GLY A 64 -15.20 -16.94 -12.70
C GLY A 64 -14.88 -15.54 -12.17
N PHE A 65 -14.61 -14.60 -13.08
CA PHE A 65 -14.23 -13.25 -12.72
C PHE A 65 -15.45 -12.44 -12.28
N PHE A 66 -16.58 -12.58 -12.97
CA PHE A 66 -17.87 -12.00 -12.57
C PHE A 66 -18.26 -12.39 -11.14
N HIS A 67 -18.26 -13.69 -10.86
CA HIS A 67 -18.57 -14.20 -9.53
C HIS A 67 -17.55 -13.70 -8.50
N ALA A 68 -16.26 -13.61 -8.82
CA ALA A 68 -15.27 -13.08 -7.87
C ALA A 68 -15.51 -11.61 -7.52
N VAL A 69 -15.85 -10.77 -8.51
CA VAL A 69 -16.19 -9.35 -8.29
C VAL A 69 -17.43 -9.20 -7.42
N LEU A 70 -18.50 -9.94 -7.73
CA LEU A 70 -19.73 -9.91 -6.92
C LEU A 70 -19.50 -10.46 -5.51
N CYS A 71 -18.68 -11.51 -5.37
CA CYS A 71 -18.31 -12.09 -4.09
C CYS A 71 -17.59 -11.06 -3.21
N LEU A 72 -16.52 -10.44 -3.71
CA LEU A 72 -15.80 -9.40 -2.98
C LEU A 72 -16.73 -8.25 -2.60
N SER A 73 -17.63 -7.87 -3.52
CA SER A 73 -18.57 -6.77 -3.29
C SER A 73 -19.60 -7.07 -2.22
N ALA A 74 -20.17 -8.27 -2.25
CA ALA A 74 -21.09 -8.74 -1.22
C ALA A 74 -20.41 -8.78 0.16
N LEU A 75 -19.14 -9.21 0.23
CA LEU A 75 -18.38 -9.18 1.48
C LEU A 75 -18.22 -7.75 2.02
N GLN A 76 -17.78 -6.81 1.18
CA GLN A 76 -17.61 -5.40 1.58
C GLN A 76 -18.94 -4.78 2.05
N LEU A 77 -20.05 -5.10 1.40
CA LEU A 77 -21.38 -4.63 1.81
C LEU A 77 -21.84 -5.26 3.12
N ALA A 78 -21.57 -6.56 3.34
CA ALA A 78 -21.87 -7.21 4.60
C ALA A 78 -21.11 -6.57 5.78
N ILE A 79 -19.86 -6.14 5.54
CA ILE A 79 -19.04 -5.42 6.51
C ILE A 79 -19.59 -4.00 6.75
N ALA A 80 -19.89 -3.27 5.68
CA ALA A 80 -20.32 -1.87 5.76
C ALA A 80 -21.76 -1.69 6.24
N GLN A 81 -22.62 -2.71 6.09
CA GLN A 81 -24.04 -2.68 6.46
C GLN A 81 -24.40 -3.89 7.35
N PRO A 82 -23.99 -3.90 8.64
CA PRO A 82 -24.22 -5.03 9.53
C PRO A 82 -25.70 -5.45 9.66
N GLU A 83 -26.63 -4.50 9.59
CA GLU A 83 -28.08 -4.75 9.67
C GLU A 83 -28.63 -5.58 8.50
N SER A 84 -27.98 -5.52 7.34
CA SER A 84 -28.32 -6.31 6.15
C SER A 84 -27.30 -7.42 5.87
N SER A 85 -26.45 -7.75 6.85
CA SER A 85 -25.32 -8.67 6.68
C SER A 85 -25.76 -10.07 6.24
N THR A 86 -26.89 -10.60 6.73
CA THR A 86 -27.37 -11.94 6.36
C THR A 86 -27.54 -12.09 4.84
N THR A 87 -28.28 -11.19 4.21
CA THR A 87 -28.54 -11.20 2.76
C THR A 87 -27.25 -11.10 1.96
N TYR A 88 -26.32 -10.23 2.39
CA TYR A 88 -25.05 -10.06 1.70
C TYR A 88 -24.09 -11.25 1.92
N LEU A 89 -24.12 -11.87 3.08
CA LEU A 89 -23.31 -13.07 3.36
C LEU A 89 -23.81 -14.31 2.59
N GLU A 90 -25.11 -14.45 2.37
CA GLU A 90 -25.64 -15.52 1.50
C GLU A 90 -25.17 -15.33 0.05
N ARG A 91 -25.25 -14.09 -0.46
CA ARG A 91 -24.74 -13.73 -1.79
C ARG A 91 -23.24 -13.93 -1.89
N PHE A 92 -22.50 -13.55 -0.86
CA PHE A 92 -21.07 -13.81 -0.76
C PHE A 92 -20.79 -15.30 -0.95
N MET A 93 -21.46 -16.18 -0.20
CA MET A 93 -21.26 -17.62 -0.31
C MET A 93 -21.60 -18.17 -1.69
N HIS A 94 -22.74 -17.76 -2.23
CA HIS A 94 -23.18 -18.14 -3.56
C HIS A 94 -22.11 -17.79 -4.62
N HIS A 95 -21.64 -16.53 -4.60
CA HIS A 95 -20.67 -16.08 -5.58
C HIS A 95 -19.25 -16.63 -5.32
N ARG A 96 -18.86 -16.89 -4.07
CA ARG A 96 -17.58 -17.56 -3.75
C ARG A 96 -17.53 -18.95 -4.38
N LEU A 97 -18.57 -19.76 -4.15
CA LEU A 97 -18.68 -21.11 -4.71
C LEU A 97 -18.74 -21.07 -6.24
N GLY A 98 -19.53 -20.15 -6.82
CA GLY A 98 -19.60 -19.96 -8.27
C GLY A 98 -18.26 -19.59 -8.89
N SER A 99 -17.49 -18.70 -8.25
CA SER A 99 -16.16 -18.30 -8.70
C SER A 99 -15.18 -19.47 -8.67
N ILE A 100 -15.14 -20.22 -7.55
CA ILE A 100 -14.28 -21.40 -7.38
C ILE A 100 -14.62 -22.48 -8.42
N GLY A 101 -15.90 -22.79 -8.63
CA GLY A 101 -16.31 -23.78 -9.63
C GLY A 101 -15.93 -23.38 -11.05
N ALA A 102 -16.12 -22.11 -11.41
CA ALA A 102 -15.78 -21.60 -12.74
C ALA A 102 -14.26 -21.60 -12.99
N ILE A 103 -13.44 -21.13 -12.04
CA ILE A 103 -11.98 -21.16 -12.21
C ILE A 103 -11.44 -22.60 -12.31
N GLN A 104 -11.97 -23.55 -11.54
CA GLN A 104 -11.57 -24.95 -11.63
C GLN A 104 -11.87 -25.54 -13.01
N ALA A 105 -13.03 -25.22 -13.59
CA ALA A 105 -13.38 -25.65 -14.94
C ALA A 105 -12.44 -25.04 -15.99
N ASP A 106 -12.10 -23.75 -15.87
CA ASP A 106 -11.21 -23.10 -16.83
C ASP A 106 -9.74 -23.54 -16.70
N LEU A 107 -9.28 -23.86 -15.48
CA LEU A 107 -7.93 -24.40 -15.24
C LEU A 107 -7.71 -25.77 -15.90
N ALA A 108 -8.77 -26.55 -16.12
CA ALA A 108 -8.68 -27.80 -16.88
C ALA A 108 -8.35 -27.59 -18.37
N THR A 109 -8.51 -26.36 -18.88
CA THR A 109 -8.23 -26.00 -20.27
C THR A 109 -6.98 -25.13 -20.37
N PRO A 110 -5.83 -25.64 -20.91
CA PRO A 110 -4.57 -24.90 -20.93
C PRO A 110 -4.63 -23.50 -21.56
N ALA A 111 -5.46 -23.33 -22.60
CA ALA A 111 -5.63 -22.05 -23.28
C ALA A 111 -6.33 -20.98 -22.41
N ARG A 112 -7.20 -21.42 -21.49
CA ARG A 112 -7.95 -20.53 -20.59
C ARG A 112 -7.26 -20.37 -19.24
N ALA A 113 -6.53 -21.38 -18.78
CA ALA A 113 -5.88 -21.40 -17.48
C ALA A 113 -4.98 -20.18 -17.20
N LEU A 114 -4.42 -19.55 -18.24
CA LEU A 114 -3.56 -18.36 -18.12
C LEU A 114 -4.21 -17.09 -18.74
N SER A 115 -5.53 -17.07 -18.90
CA SER A 115 -6.25 -15.85 -19.32
C SER A 115 -6.11 -14.76 -18.25
N ASN A 116 -6.21 -13.50 -18.66
CA ASN A 116 -6.08 -12.40 -17.72
C ASN A 116 -7.26 -12.37 -16.73
N GLU A 117 -8.43 -12.82 -17.16
CA GLU A 117 -9.65 -12.94 -16.37
C GLU A 117 -9.54 -14.04 -15.30
N ASN A 118 -8.88 -15.16 -15.62
CA ASN A 118 -8.60 -16.20 -14.62
C ASN A 118 -7.56 -15.73 -13.60
N ILE A 119 -6.53 -15.02 -14.04
CA ILE A 119 -5.58 -14.36 -13.13
C ILE A 119 -6.33 -13.36 -12.24
N ALA A 120 -7.22 -12.55 -12.81
CA ALA A 120 -8.06 -11.62 -12.06
C ALA A 120 -8.98 -12.34 -11.07
N THR A 121 -9.52 -13.50 -11.45
CA THR A 121 -10.39 -14.34 -10.60
C THR A 121 -9.64 -14.86 -9.38
N VAL A 122 -8.52 -15.56 -9.58
CA VAL A 122 -7.69 -16.11 -8.49
C VAL A 122 -7.20 -15.01 -7.58
N PHE A 123 -6.82 -13.88 -8.17
CA PHE A 123 -6.51 -12.68 -7.44
C PHE A 123 -7.73 -12.21 -6.61
N HIS A 124 -8.91 -11.94 -7.17
CA HIS A 124 -10.06 -11.54 -6.34
C HIS A 124 -10.40 -12.55 -5.22
N LEU A 125 -10.25 -13.86 -5.45
CA LEU A 125 -10.39 -14.91 -4.43
C LEU A 125 -9.37 -14.76 -3.30
N LEU A 126 -8.09 -14.49 -3.60
CA LEU A 126 -7.10 -14.17 -2.58
C LEU A 126 -7.50 -12.93 -1.76
N CYS A 127 -8.07 -11.91 -2.43
CA CYS A 127 -8.53 -10.67 -1.81
C CYS A 127 -9.68 -10.92 -0.84
N ILE A 128 -10.58 -11.83 -1.21
CA ILE A 128 -11.69 -12.29 -0.40
C ILE A 128 -11.18 -12.98 0.88
N GLU A 129 -10.25 -13.93 0.76
CA GLU A 129 -9.69 -14.62 1.93
C GLU A 129 -9.00 -13.65 2.88
N GLU A 130 -8.26 -12.68 2.33
CA GLU A 130 -7.63 -11.62 3.13
C GLU A 130 -8.68 -10.77 3.84
N ASN A 131 -9.75 -10.34 3.17
CA ASN A 131 -10.80 -9.57 3.83
C ASN A 131 -11.53 -10.38 4.92
N LEU A 132 -11.74 -11.68 4.73
CA LEU A 132 -12.29 -12.52 5.81
C LEU A 132 -11.37 -12.54 7.04
N MET A 133 -10.05 -12.62 6.84
CA MET A 133 -9.07 -12.55 7.94
C MET A 133 -9.10 -11.21 8.67
N LEU A 134 -9.34 -10.13 7.93
CA LEU A 134 -9.40 -8.77 8.48
C LEU A 134 -10.64 -8.52 9.33
N HIS A 135 -11.77 -9.18 9.03
CA HIS A 135 -13.05 -8.94 9.70
C HIS A 135 -13.49 -10.06 10.64
N ALA A 136 -12.67 -11.11 10.78
CA ALA A 136 -12.92 -12.24 11.68
C ALA A 136 -13.12 -11.89 13.17
N PRO A 137 -12.47 -10.86 13.75
CA PRO A 137 -12.70 -10.52 15.16
C PRO A 137 -13.88 -9.57 15.43
N GLY A 138 -14.68 -9.17 14.43
CA GLY A 138 -15.63 -8.05 14.55
C GLY A 138 -17.12 -8.43 14.66
N ALA A 139 -18.00 -7.47 14.35
CA ALA A 139 -19.47 -7.62 14.36
C ALA A 139 -19.99 -8.81 13.53
N LEU A 140 -19.25 -9.19 12.48
CA LEU A 140 -19.55 -10.36 11.66
C LEU A 140 -19.39 -11.68 12.41
N SER A 141 -18.51 -11.74 13.42
CA SER A 141 -18.26 -12.97 14.20
C SER A 141 -19.45 -13.48 14.99
N ALA A 142 -20.39 -12.59 15.34
CA ALA A 142 -21.62 -12.94 16.03
C ALA A 142 -22.70 -13.51 15.08
N HIS A 143 -22.53 -13.39 13.77
CA HIS A 143 -23.50 -13.87 12.80
C HIS A 143 -23.43 -15.41 12.70
N ALA A 144 -24.57 -16.11 12.75
CA ALA A 144 -24.59 -17.58 12.76
C ALA A 144 -23.87 -18.21 11.54
N MET A 145 -23.97 -17.58 10.37
CA MET A 145 -23.26 -18.04 9.17
C MET A 145 -21.74 -17.83 9.22
N TRP A 146 -21.23 -17.00 10.13
CA TRP A 146 -19.80 -16.70 10.23
C TRP A 146 -18.95 -17.92 10.58
N ALA A 147 -19.53 -18.89 11.31
CA ALA A 147 -18.87 -20.16 11.58
C ALA A 147 -18.46 -20.90 10.30
N HIS A 148 -19.20 -20.71 9.20
CA HIS A 148 -18.90 -21.30 7.88
C HIS A 148 -18.07 -20.37 6.98
N LEU A 149 -17.82 -19.13 7.43
CA LEU A 149 -17.10 -18.09 6.71
C LEU A 149 -15.72 -17.84 7.31
N GLN A 150 -15.27 -18.70 8.22
CA GLN A 150 -13.97 -18.52 8.86
C GLN A 150 -12.88 -18.40 7.79
N PRO A 151 -11.98 -17.43 7.95
CA PRO A 151 -10.84 -17.33 7.06
C PRO A 151 -10.02 -18.62 7.10
N ASP A 152 -9.68 -19.14 5.93
CA ASP A 152 -8.83 -20.31 5.79
C ASP A 152 -7.43 -19.88 5.33
N SER A 153 -6.45 -19.99 6.23
CA SER A 153 -5.05 -19.67 5.93
C SER A 153 -4.45 -20.58 4.86
N GLY A 154 -4.88 -21.85 4.80
CA GLY A 154 -4.53 -22.79 3.76
C GLY A 154 -5.10 -22.37 2.40
N GLN A 155 -6.36 -21.95 2.36
CA GLN A 155 -7.00 -21.45 1.14
C GLN A 155 -6.38 -20.15 0.63
N ARG A 156 -6.03 -19.22 1.53
CA ARG A 156 -5.27 -18.02 1.17
C ARG A 156 -3.91 -18.37 0.57
N ALA A 157 -3.14 -19.24 1.24
CA ALA A 157 -1.83 -19.68 0.78
C ALA A 157 -1.91 -20.38 -0.59
N ALA A 158 -2.95 -21.19 -0.78
CA ALA A 158 -3.31 -21.83 -2.04
C ALA A 158 -3.54 -20.83 -3.18
N HIS A 159 -4.42 -19.84 -2.98
CA HIS A 159 -4.69 -18.80 -4.00
C HIS A 159 -3.45 -17.97 -4.31
N LEU A 160 -2.66 -17.61 -3.30
CA LEU A 160 -1.41 -16.87 -3.48
C LEU A 160 -0.39 -17.68 -4.30
N ALA A 161 -0.19 -18.95 -3.96
CA ALA A 161 0.70 -19.85 -4.70
C ALA A 161 0.22 -20.07 -6.15
N GLY A 162 -1.09 -20.27 -6.33
CA GLY A 162 -1.72 -20.38 -7.65
C GLY A 162 -1.50 -19.12 -8.49
N LEU A 163 -1.77 -17.95 -7.92
CA LEU A 163 -1.57 -16.66 -8.58
C LEU A 163 -0.12 -16.45 -9.00
N LYS A 164 0.83 -16.68 -8.09
CA LYS A 164 2.27 -16.58 -8.37
C LYS A 164 2.68 -17.51 -9.51
N ARG A 165 2.16 -18.75 -9.51
CA ARG A 165 2.43 -19.71 -10.58
C ARG A 165 1.86 -19.25 -11.92
N MET A 166 0.63 -18.76 -11.95
CA MET A 166 0.00 -18.23 -13.17
C MET A 166 0.79 -17.05 -13.73
N LEU A 167 1.18 -16.09 -12.88
CA LEU A 167 2.01 -14.96 -13.27
C LEU A 167 3.36 -15.42 -13.81
N ALA A 168 4.04 -16.35 -13.15
CA ALA A 168 5.33 -16.88 -13.59
C ALA A 168 5.22 -17.53 -14.99
N LEU A 169 4.18 -18.34 -15.22
CA LEU A 169 3.91 -18.99 -16.50
C LEU A 169 3.53 -17.99 -17.61
N ARG A 170 2.82 -16.91 -17.26
CA ARG A 170 2.46 -15.81 -18.17
C ARG A 170 3.68 -14.98 -18.59
N GLY A 171 4.79 -15.05 -17.86
CA GLY A 171 6.01 -14.27 -18.11
C GLY A 171 6.26 -13.16 -17.09
N GLY A 172 5.48 -13.12 -16.01
CA GLY A 172 5.53 -12.13 -14.94
C GLY A 172 4.42 -11.10 -15.04
N LEU A 173 4.36 -10.20 -14.06
CA LEU A 173 3.31 -9.18 -13.96
C LEU A 173 3.28 -8.22 -15.15
N ALA A 174 4.45 -7.95 -15.77
CA ALA A 174 4.58 -7.15 -16.98
C ALA A 174 3.76 -7.70 -18.17
N ALA A 175 3.52 -9.01 -18.21
CA ALA A 175 2.79 -9.68 -19.29
C ALA A 175 1.26 -9.50 -19.22
N LEU A 176 0.75 -8.82 -18.18
CA LEU A 176 -0.64 -8.37 -18.09
C LEU A 176 -0.87 -7.03 -18.82
N GLY A 177 -0.08 -6.73 -19.85
CA GLY A 177 -0.09 -5.43 -20.54
C GLY A 177 -1.44 -5.01 -21.10
N ASP A 178 -2.28 -5.98 -21.46
CA ASP A 178 -3.64 -5.77 -21.99
C ASP A 178 -4.67 -5.47 -20.88
N MET A 179 -4.33 -5.73 -19.61
CA MET A 179 -5.13 -5.38 -18.44
C MET A 179 -4.32 -4.51 -17.49
N ARG A 180 -3.91 -3.32 -17.95
CA ARG A 180 -3.15 -2.35 -17.14
C ARG A 180 -3.82 -2.01 -15.82
N GLY A 181 -5.15 -2.00 -15.77
CA GLY A 181 -5.92 -1.81 -14.53
C GLY A 181 -5.67 -2.93 -13.52
N LEU A 182 -5.78 -4.20 -13.94
CA LEU A 182 -5.47 -5.35 -13.10
C LEU A 182 -4.00 -5.36 -12.68
N GLN A 183 -3.08 -5.13 -13.63
CA GLN A 183 -1.66 -5.04 -13.34
C GLN A 183 -1.36 -3.97 -12.28
N SER A 184 -1.91 -2.77 -12.45
CA SER A 184 -1.74 -1.67 -11.50
C SER A 184 -2.36 -2.00 -10.15
N PHE A 185 -3.52 -2.64 -10.14
CA PHE A 185 -4.17 -3.06 -8.90
C PHE A 185 -3.38 -4.18 -8.21
N MET A 186 -2.77 -5.13 -8.93
CA MET A 186 -1.85 -6.13 -8.35
C MET A 186 -0.62 -5.46 -7.73
N ILE A 187 -0.01 -4.50 -8.43
CA ILE A 187 1.12 -3.71 -7.92
C ILE A 187 0.74 -2.87 -6.69
N ARG A 188 -0.54 -2.52 -6.55
CA ARG A 188 -1.04 -1.67 -5.46
C ARG A 188 -1.87 -2.41 -4.45
N TRP A 189 -2.11 -3.72 -4.63
CA TRP A 189 -3.18 -4.52 -4.02
C TRP A 189 -3.36 -4.27 -2.53
N VAL A 190 -2.24 -4.14 -1.83
CA VAL A 190 -2.22 -3.99 -0.38
C VAL A 190 -2.42 -2.53 0.02
N CYS A 191 -1.75 -1.60 -0.68
CA CYS A 191 -2.00 -0.16 -0.55
C CYS A 191 -3.46 0.15 -0.87
N THR A 192 -4.09 -0.50 -1.84
CA THR A 192 -5.48 -0.21 -2.19
C THR A 192 -6.44 -0.72 -1.12
N SER A 193 -6.26 -1.91 -0.52
CA SER A 193 -7.12 -2.33 0.59
C SER A 193 -6.99 -1.41 1.81
N LEU A 194 -5.78 -0.94 2.11
CA LEU A 194 -5.47 -0.03 3.22
C LEU A 194 -5.90 1.42 2.92
N GLY A 195 -5.70 1.85 1.67
CA GLY A 195 -5.99 3.17 1.13
C GLY A 195 -7.47 3.37 0.87
N CYS A 196 -8.20 2.34 0.43
CA CYS A 196 -9.66 2.30 0.49
C CYS A 196 -10.09 2.67 1.91
N ARG A 197 -9.58 1.93 2.91
CA ARG A 197 -9.96 2.10 4.32
C ARG A 197 -9.56 3.46 4.89
N LEU A 198 -8.37 3.97 4.56
CA LEU A 198 -7.92 5.32 4.93
C LEU A 198 -8.75 6.43 4.28
N VAL A 199 -9.21 6.23 3.04
CA VAL A 199 -10.06 7.20 2.32
C VAL A 199 -11.51 7.18 2.84
N PHE A 200 -12.00 6.05 3.37
CA PHE A 200 -13.22 6.01 4.19
C PHE A 200 -13.00 6.49 5.64
N ALA A 201 -11.74 6.63 6.07
CA ALA A 201 -11.37 7.08 7.42
C ALA A 201 -11.14 8.58 7.54
N LEU A 202 -11.01 9.30 6.42
CA LEU A 202 -11.03 10.75 6.47
C LEU A 202 -12.48 11.18 6.77
N PRO A 203 -12.70 12.09 7.73
CA PRO A 203 -14.00 12.74 7.89
C PRO A 203 -14.49 13.21 6.53
N ARG A 204 -15.82 13.23 6.33
CA ARG A 204 -16.41 13.95 5.19
C ARG A 204 -16.05 15.43 5.31
N PHE A 205 -14.85 15.81 4.89
CA PHE A 205 -14.56 17.20 4.64
C PHE A 205 -15.37 17.61 3.42
N TYR A 206 -16.08 18.72 3.59
CA TYR A 206 -16.97 19.36 2.62
C TYR A 206 -18.42 18.83 2.57
N ARG A 207 -19.25 19.27 3.53
CA ARG A 207 -20.57 19.80 3.14
C ARG A 207 -20.27 21.17 2.53
N PRO A 208 -20.59 21.44 1.24
CA PRO A 208 -20.57 22.80 0.75
C PRO A 208 -21.47 23.59 1.70
N SER A 209 -20.97 24.71 2.21
CA SER A 209 -21.75 25.64 2.99
C SER A 209 -23.10 25.82 2.28
N GLU A 210 -24.18 25.38 2.92
CA GLU A 210 -25.50 25.86 2.54
C GLU A 210 -25.42 27.39 2.63
N PRO A 211 -25.90 28.10 1.60
CA PRO A 211 -25.75 29.54 1.55
C PRO A 211 -26.35 30.15 2.81
N ALA A 212 -25.52 30.88 3.54
CA ALA A 212 -25.86 31.63 4.74
C ALA A 212 -27.17 32.38 4.53
N GLY A 213 -28.23 31.89 5.17
CA GLY A 213 -29.58 32.31 4.84
C GLY A 213 -30.62 31.79 5.82
N ALA A 214 -30.38 31.92 7.11
CA ALA A 214 -31.41 32.13 8.13
C ALA A 214 -30.69 32.47 9.43
N ASP A 215 -30.85 33.72 9.86
CA ASP A 215 -30.62 34.14 11.23
C ASP A 215 -31.51 33.27 12.13
N ASP A 216 -30.92 32.47 13.01
CA ASP A 216 -31.56 32.06 14.25
C ASP A 216 -30.45 31.95 15.31
N ASP A 217 -30.54 32.87 16.26
CA ASP A 217 -29.73 32.98 17.48
C ASP A 217 -30.01 31.79 18.42
N ASP A 218 -29.03 31.49 19.27
CA ASP A 218 -29.12 30.71 20.51
C ASP A 218 -29.30 29.19 20.41
N ASP A 219 -28.23 28.45 20.08
CA ASP A 219 -27.94 27.16 20.71
C ASP A 219 -26.42 26.93 20.75
N ASP A 220 -25.80 27.28 21.89
CA ASP A 220 -24.46 26.84 22.35
C ASP A 220 -24.49 25.33 22.72
N ASP A 221 -25.13 24.51 21.88
CA ASP A 221 -24.82 23.09 21.89
C ASP A 221 -23.52 22.96 21.12
N ASP A 222 -22.43 22.86 21.88
CA ASP A 222 -21.22 22.17 21.48
C ASP A 222 -21.66 20.83 20.86
N ASP A 223 -21.97 20.86 19.56
CA ASP A 223 -21.80 19.76 18.64
C ASP A 223 -20.30 19.46 18.71
N GLU A 224 -19.94 18.77 19.80
CA GLU A 224 -18.90 17.80 19.92
C GLU A 224 -19.18 16.81 18.79
N LEU A 225 -18.88 17.29 17.56
CA LEU A 225 -18.65 16.53 16.37
C LEU A 225 -17.96 15.32 16.91
N CYS A 226 -18.61 14.16 16.78
CA CYS A 226 -18.08 12.90 17.26
C CYS A 226 -16.77 12.59 16.51
N GLU A 227 -15.71 13.34 16.81
CA GLU A 227 -14.33 13.20 16.38
C GLU A 227 -13.79 11.87 16.91
N GLY A 228 -14.47 11.25 17.89
CA GLY A 228 -14.10 9.99 18.51
C GLY A 228 -14.70 8.73 17.89
N ALA A 229 -15.66 8.80 16.96
CA ALA A 229 -16.33 7.60 16.46
C ALA A 229 -15.88 7.18 15.05
N PHE A 230 -14.60 7.36 14.73
CA PHE A 230 -13.97 6.47 13.76
C PHE A 230 -13.85 5.10 14.42
N ALA A 231 -14.68 4.15 14.00
CA ALA A 231 -14.64 2.83 14.57
C ALA A 231 -13.31 2.16 14.18
N ALA A 232 -12.40 2.02 15.15
CA ALA A 232 -11.17 1.23 15.07
C ALA A 232 -11.39 -0.16 14.43
N SER A 233 -12.64 -0.64 14.41
CA SER A 233 -13.12 -1.80 13.66
C SER A 233 -12.83 -1.81 12.14
N SER A 234 -12.43 -0.68 11.55
CA SER A 234 -12.12 -0.59 10.11
C SER A 234 -10.62 -0.75 9.79
N LEU A 235 -9.76 -0.73 10.80
CA LEU A 235 -8.31 -0.88 10.67
C LEU A 235 -7.91 -2.37 10.57
N LEU A 236 -6.70 -2.68 10.10
CA LEU A 236 -6.24 -4.07 10.04
C LEU A 236 -6.12 -4.64 11.46
N PRO A 237 -6.54 -5.89 11.75
CA PRO A 237 -6.32 -6.50 13.06
C PRO A 237 -4.85 -6.48 13.49
N GLN A 238 -4.61 -6.32 14.79
CA GLN A 238 -3.25 -6.38 15.35
C GLN A 238 -2.61 -7.74 15.08
N GLY A 239 -1.32 -7.72 14.71
CA GLY A 239 -0.52 -8.93 14.58
C GLY A 239 -0.80 -9.76 13.32
N LEU A 240 -1.53 -9.22 12.34
CA LEU A 240 -1.79 -9.89 11.08
C LEU A 240 -0.51 -10.19 10.30
N LEU A 241 0.48 -9.30 10.35
CA LEU A 241 1.79 -9.50 9.75
C LEU A 241 2.44 -10.78 10.30
N ARG A 242 2.35 -10.99 11.62
CA ARG A 242 2.84 -12.19 12.29
C ARG A 242 1.98 -13.42 11.95
N ALA A 243 0.66 -13.28 11.95
CA ALA A 243 -0.25 -14.39 11.70
C ALA A 243 -0.13 -14.95 10.27
N LEU A 244 0.05 -14.08 9.27
CA LEU A 244 0.08 -14.47 7.86
C LEU A 244 1.47 -14.85 7.36
N TYR A 245 2.51 -14.25 7.94
CA TYR A 245 3.87 -14.34 7.40
C TYR A 245 4.91 -14.72 8.45
N ALA A 246 4.52 -14.92 9.71
CA ALA A 246 5.45 -15.09 10.83
C ALA A 246 6.52 -13.99 10.88
N TYR A 247 6.18 -12.79 10.42
CA TYR A 247 7.12 -11.67 10.29
C TYR A 247 7.03 -10.75 11.52
N PRO A 248 8.17 -10.21 12.02
CA PRO A 248 9.52 -10.26 11.45
C PRO A 248 10.33 -11.52 11.74
N GLU A 249 9.86 -12.46 12.55
CA GLU A 249 10.64 -13.64 12.97
C GLU A 249 11.11 -14.54 11.81
N ALA A 250 10.37 -14.55 10.69
CA ALA A 250 10.75 -15.25 9.47
C ALA A 250 11.89 -14.57 8.68
N SER A 251 12.20 -13.30 8.97
CA SER A 251 13.36 -12.63 8.40
C SER A 251 14.64 -13.14 9.04
N ARG A 252 15.63 -13.52 8.21
CA ARG A 252 16.95 -13.91 8.72
C ARG A 252 17.71 -12.73 9.35
N PHE A 253 17.31 -11.50 9.06
CA PHE A 253 17.92 -10.29 9.65
C PHE A 253 17.35 -9.95 11.03
N TYR A 254 16.21 -10.54 11.41
CA TYR A 254 15.61 -10.34 12.72
C TYR A 254 16.57 -10.68 13.86
N ALA A 255 17.32 -11.78 13.73
CA ALA A 255 18.26 -12.23 14.75
C ALA A 255 19.46 -11.29 14.96
N ALA A 256 19.85 -10.52 13.94
CA ALA A 256 20.91 -9.52 14.07
C ALA A 256 20.46 -8.31 14.93
N GLY A 257 19.15 -8.14 15.07
CA GLY A 257 18.51 -7.02 15.73
C GLY A 257 18.68 -5.71 14.97
N SER A 258 17.90 -4.72 15.36
CA SER A 258 17.87 -3.41 14.71
C SER A 258 18.71 -2.40 15.51
N ALA A 259 19.66 -1.73 14.83
CA ALA A 259 20.49 -0.71 15.49
C ALA A 259 19.65 0.50 15.91
N MET A 260 18.68 0.87 15.07
CA MET A 260 17.75 1.94 15.38
C MET A 260 16.76 1.55 16.48
N ALA A 261 16.17 0.36 16.42
CA ALA A 261 15.27 -0.13 17.46
C ALA A 261 15.96 -0.16 18.83
N ARG A 262 17.22 -0.60 18.92
CA ARG A 262 17.99 -0.56 20.18
C ARG A 262 18.18 0.86 20.72
N ARG A 263 18.35 1.86 19.83
CA ARG A 263 18.45 3.26 20.25
C ARG A 263 17.09 3.83 20.68
N CYS A 264 16.02 3.52 19.96
CA CYS A 264 14.65 3.86 20.35
C CYS A 264 14.31 3.26 21.72
N GLU A 265 14.66 2.00 21.95
CA GLU A 265 14.50 1.32 23.25
C GLU A 265 15.33 1.99 24.36
N ALA A 266 16.58 2.36 24.07
CA ALA A 266 17.47 3.00 25.05
C ALA A 266 16.97 4.38 25.53
N VAL A 267 16.22 5.11 24.69
CA VAL A 267 15.59 6.38 25.08
C VAL A 267 14.18 6.20 25.67
N GLY A 268 13.70 4.96 25.78
CA GLY A 268 12.41 4.65 26.37
C GLY A 268 11.20 4.85 25.45
N MET A 269 11.36 4.79 24.12
CA MET A 269 10.21 4.77 23.21
C MET A 269 9.34 3.53 23.43
N ASP A 270 8.05 3.66 23.14
CA ASP A 270 7.05 2.59 23.23
C ASP A 270 7.53 1.31 22.54
N ALA A 271 7.39 0.18 23.23
CA ALA A 271 7.90 -1.10 22.78
C ALA A 271 7.28 -1.56 21.44
N GLU A 272 6.03 -1.18 21.15
CA GLU A 272 5.40 -1.53 19.88
C GLU A 272 5.90 -0.64 18.72
N LEU A 273 6.20 0.64 18.98
CA LEU A 273 6.90 1.49 18.00
C LEU A 273 8.31 0.95 17.69
N VAL A 274 9.06 0.56 18.72
CA VAL A 274 10.37 -0.09 18.58
C VAL A 274 10.25 -1.36 17.72
N ARG A 275 9.19 -2.16 17.93
CA ARG A 275 8.88 -3.32 17.09
C ARG A 275 8.63 -2.93 15.63
N PHE A 276 7.89 -1.84 15.37
CA PHE A 276 7.68 -1.36 14.00
C PHE A 276 8.98 -0.92 13.33
N VAL A 277 9.86 -0.20 14.03
CA VAL A 277 11.19 0.16 13.52
C VAL A 277 11.96 -1.10 13.11
N LEU A 278 11.98 -2.13 13.95
CA LEU A 278 12.62 -3.41 13.66
C LEU A 278 11.99 -4.12 12.46
N VAL A 279 10.66 -4.14 12.36
CA VAL A 279 9.94 -4.69 11.20
C VAL A 279 10.37 -3.99 9.92
N ILE A 280 10.36 -2.65 9.90
CA ILE A 280 10.72 -1.89 8.69
C ILE A 280 12.18 -2.12 8.31
N GLU A 281 13.12 -2.12 9.26
CA GLU A 281 14.53 -2.43 8.95
C GLU A 281 14.71 -3.83 8.36
N CYS A 282 14.06 -4.86 8.95
CA CYS A 282 14.10 -6.20 8.39
C CYS A 282 13.56 -6.21 6.96
N LEU A 283 12.47 -5.47 6.68
CA LEU A 283 11.87 -5.43 5.35
C LEU A 283 12.79 -4.79 4.32
N LEU A 284 13.55 -3.78 4.72
CA LEU A 284 14.54 -3.16 3.83
C LEU A 284 15.69 -4.09 3.50
N GLU A 285 16.22 -4.79 4.49
CA GLU A 285 17.30 -5.76 4.30
C GLU A 285 16.84 -6.95 3.45
N ASP A 286 15.64 -7.46 3.73
CA ASP A 286 15.01 -8.51 2.93
C ASP A 286 14.80 -8.04 1.49
N THR A 287 14.32 -6.81 1.29
CA THR A 287 14.14 -6.22 -0.04
C THR A 287 15.46 -6.05 -0.78
N ALA A 288 16.51 -5.56 -0.10
CA ALA A 288 17.83 -5.37 -0.68
C ALA A 288 18.44 -6.71 -1.12
N GLU A 289 18.33 -7.72 -0.26
CA GLU A 289 18.79 -9.08 -0.55
C GLU A 289 17.99 -9.72 -1.69
N TRP A 290 16.67 -9.56 -1.69
CA TRP A 290 15.81 -10.03 -2.77
C TRP A 290 16.19 -9.40 -4.11
N VAL A 291 16.45 -8.09 -4.14
CA VAL A 291 16.91 -7.39 -5.35
C VAL A 291 18.26 -7.95 -5.82
N ALA A 292 19.17 -8.26 -4.88
CA ALA A 292 20.48 -8.81 -5.21
C ALA A 292 20.41 -10.28 -5.69
N ARG A 293 19.52 -11.09 -5.11
CA ARG A 293 19.46 -12.56 -5.28
C ARG A 293 18.04 -13.08 -5.48
N ARG A 294 17.34 -12.52 -6.47
CA ARG A 294 15.91 -12.74 -6.71
C ARG A 294 15.48 -14.21 -6.81
N ASP A 295 16.28 -15.05 -7.47
CA ASP A 295 15.91 -16.45 -7.74
C ASP A 295 16.20 -17.39 -6.55
N GLU A 296 16.99 -16.94 -5.58
CA GLU A 296 17.40 -17.73 -4.40
C GLU A 296 16.68 -17.30 -3.13
N TYR A 297 16.05 -16.13 -3.16
CA TYR A 297 15.44 -15.54 -1.98
C TYR A 297 14.04 -16.14 -1.72
N ALA A 298 13.72 -16.37 -0.45
CA ALA A 298 12.49 -17.08 -0.06
C ALA A 298 11.19 -16.32 -0.38
N TRP A 299 11.31 -14.99 -0.47
CA TRP A 299 10.21 -14.08 -0.70
C TRP A 299 10.27 -13.58 -2.14
N ASP A 300 9.10 -13.44 -2.78
CA ASP A 300 9.02 -12.79 -4.09
C ASP A 300 8.52 -11.34 -4.00
N ALA A 301 8.39 -10.69 -5.17
CA ALA A 301 7.96 -9.30 -5.25
C ALA A 301 6.59 -9.06 -4.60
N LEU A 302 5.68 -10.02 -4.74
CA LEU A 302 4.31 -9.89 -4.23
C LEU A 302 4.31 -10.05 -2.72
N ASP A 303 5.14 -10.95 -2.17
CA ASP A 303 5.27 -11.05 -0.72
C ASP A 303 5.86 -9.79 -0.11
N MET A 304 6.93 -9.24 -0.70
CA MET A 304 7.54 -8.00 -0.22
C MET A 304 6.52 -6.86 -0.16
N GLN A 305 5.75 -6.70 -1.22
CA GLN A 305 4.69 -5.72 -1.29
C GLN A 305 3.63 -5.94 -0.19
N ASN A 306 3.21 -7.20 0.03
CA ASN A 306 2.27 -7.57 1.09
C ASN A 306 2.81 -7.24 2.48
N LEU A 307 4.06 -7.59 2.76
CA LEU A 307 4.69 -7.30 4.04
C LEU A 307 4.75 -5.79 4.33
N PHE A 308 5.20 -4.96 3.38
CA PHE A 308 5.28 -3.51 3.57
C PHE A 308 3.95 -2.89 3.92
N ALA A 309 2.89 -3.28 3.23
CA ALA A 309 1.61 -2.63 3.40
C ALA A 309 0.79 -3.21 4.57
N LEU A 310 1.04 -4.45 4.97
CA LEU A 310 0.59 -4.94 6.28
C LEU A 310 1.30 -4.19 7.43
N ALA A 311 2.62 -4.01 7.34
CA ALA A 311 3.37 -3.22 8.31
C ALA A 311 2.87 -1.77 8.39
N LEU A 312 2.59 -1.16 7.23
CA LEU A 312 1.98 0.18 7.14
C LEU A 312 0.61 0.24 7.84
N GLY A 313 -0.24 -0.74 7.58
CA GLY A 313 -1.57 -0.81 8.19
C GLY A 313 -1.56 -1.01 9.69
N GLU A 314 -0.69 -1.89 10.19
CA GLU A 314 -0.51 -2.06 11.63
C GLU A 314 0.03 -0.80 12.30
N LEU A 315 0.98 -0.09 11.67
CA LEU A 315 1.56 1.15 12.19
C LEU A 315 0.53 2.28 12.25
N VAL A 316 -0.26 2.47 11.18
CA VAL A 316 -1.35 3.45 11.15
C VAL A 316 -2.35 3.17 12.27
N ARG A 317 -2.76 1.91 12.43
CA ARG A 317 -3.70 1.54 13.48
C ARG A 317 -3.16 1.88 14.86
N TRP A 318 -1.94 1.43 15.14
CA TRP A 318 -1.29 1.69 16.41
C TRP A 318 -1.17 3.19 16.71
N ASN A 319 -0.80 3.99 15.71
CA ASN A 319 -0.70 5.44 15.89
C ASN A 319 -2.06 6.07 16.19
N LEU A 320 -3.13 5.68 15.49
CA LEU A 320 -4.48 6.19 15.73
C LEU A 320 -5.03 5.77 17.10
N GLU A 321 -4.78 4.53 17.54
CA GLU A 321 -5.25 4.04 18.84
C GLU A 321 -4.54 4.72 20.01
N ARG A 322 -3.29 5.16 19.82
CA ARG A 322 -2.45 5.67 20.90
C ARG A 322 -2.07 7.14 20.74
N GLU A 323 -2.59 7.85 19.74
CA GLU A 323 -2.20 9.22 19.37
C GLU A 323 -2.10 10.17 20.58
N ARG A 324 -3.05 10.04 21.53
CA ARG A 324 -3.15 10.87 22.74
C ARG A 324 -2.20 10.47 23.88
N GLU A 325 -1.69 9.25 23.86
CA GLU A 325 -0.77 8.69 24.87
C GLU A 325 0.69 8.85 24.49
N LEU A 326 0.97 8.98 23.19
CA LEU A 326 2.32 9.05 22.64
C LEU A 326 2.95 10.43 22.88
N SER A 327 4.24 10.43 23.20
CA SER A 327 5.05 11.64 23.19
C SER A 327 5.12 12.26 21.78
N ALA A 328 5.52 13.53 21.69
CA ALA A 328 5.74 14.18 20.40
C ALA A 328 6.77 13.42 19.54
N ALA A 329 7.85 12.90 20.15
CA ALA A 329 8.88 12.14 19.46
C ALA A 329 8.36 10.81 18.89
N GLU A 330 7.53 10.10 19.63
CA GLU A 330 6.92 8.84 19.16
C GLU A 330 5.92 9.11 18.04
N ASN A 331 5.06 10.12 18.18
CA ASN A 331 4.11 10.52 17.15
C ASN A 331 4.83 10.91 15.84
N VAL A 332 5.83 11.79 15.93
CA VAL A 332 6.62 12.22 14.75
C VAL A 332 7.36 11.05 14.13
N THR A 333 7.96 10.17 14.94
CA THR A 333 8.65 8.97 14.46
C THR A 333 7.70 8.04 13.71
N ALA A 334 6.53 7.77 14.27
CA ALA A 334 5.52 6.92 13.67
C ALA A 334 4.99 7.49 12.34
N MET A 335 4.69 8.78 12.29
CA MET A 335 4.26 9.46 11.06
C MET A 335 5.36 9.47 10.00
N CYS A 336 6.63 9.67 10.38
CA CYS A 336 7.76 9.57 9.47
C CYS A 336 7.95 8.13 8.94
N LEU A 337 7.82 7.11 9.78
CA LEU A 337 7.86 5.71 9.36
C LEU A 337 6.72 5.40 8.38
N PHE A 338 5.50 5.88 8.67
CA PHE A 338 4.36 5.78 7.77
C PHE A 338 4.66 6.40 6.40
N ILE A 339 5.14 7.65 6.38
CA ILE A 339 5.53 8.36 5.16
C ILE A 339 6.63 7.60 4.41
N PHE A 340 7.65 7.14 5.11
CA PHE A 340 8.78 6.43 4.55
C PHE A 340 8.37 5.11 3.89
N VAL A 341 7.58 4.29 4.59
CA VAL A 341 7.08 3.01 4.08
C VAL A 341 6.16 3.24 2.89
N PHE A 342 5.29 4.25 2.95
CA PHE A 342 4.44 4.64 1.84
C PHE A 342 5.26 5.11 0.62
N PHE A 343 6.32 5.89 0.85
CA PHE A 343 7.25 6.37 -0.17
C PHE A 343 7.94 5.21 -0.90
N ILE A 344 8.41 4.21 -0.16
CA ILE A 344 9.07 3.04 -0.73
C ILE A 344 8.07 2.14 -1.44
N GLY A 345 6.93 1.85 -0.80
CA GLY A 345 5.91 0.96 -1.31
C GLY A 345 5.31 1.40 -2.64
N ASN A 346 5.16 2.71 -2.87
CA ASN A 346 4.59 3.26 -4.11
C ASN A 346 5.64 3.59 -5.19
N GLY A 347 6.93 3.36 -4.90
CA GLY A 347 8.03 3.96 -5.65
C GLY A 347 7.99 5.49 -5.57
N ALA A 348 8.97 6.19 -6.15
CA ALA A 348 9.11 7.65 -6.08
C ALA A 348 7.95 8.50 -6.66
N HIS A 349 6.77 7.90 -6.89
CA HIS A 349 5.47 8.55 -7.07
C HIS A 349 4.92 9.22 -5.80
N ALA A 350 5.73 9.36 -4.74
CA ALA A 350 5.45 10.12 -3.52
C ALA A 350 5.12 11.61 -3.72
N ALA A 351 4.88 12.06 -4.96
CA ALA A 351 4.12 13.26 -5.26
C ALA A 351 2.61 13.10 -4.98
N CYS A 352 2.15 11.94 -4.49
CA CYS A 352 0.88 11.89 -3.76
C CYS A 352 0.97 12.88 -2.60
N SER A 353 0.11 13.90 -2.63
CA SER A 353 -0.10 14.86 -1.53
C SER A 353 0.00 14.12 -0.20
N PRO A 354 0.68 14.68 0.83
CA PRO A 354 0.59 14.13 2.17
C PRO A 354 -0.89 13.86 2.46
N LEU A 355 -1.19 12.74 3.11
CA LEU A 355 -2.54 12.45 3.55
C LEU A 355 -3.09 13.73 4.21
N PRO A 356 -4.22 14.27 3.74
CA PRO A 356 -4.76 15.52 4.27
C PRO A 356 -4.77 15.47 5.80
N GLY A 357 -4.03 16.37 6.44
CA GLY A 357 -3.92 16.46 7.90
C GLY A 357 -2.64 15.93 8.54
N VAL A 358 -1.74 15.21 7.83
CA VAL A 358 -0.47 14.75 8.44
C VAL A 358 0.46 15.92 8.74
N LEU A 359 0.71 16.82 7.77
CA LEU A 359 1.64 17.93 7.96
C LEU A 359 1.21 18.91 9.06
N PRO A 360 -0.06 19.37 9.13
CA PRO A 360 -0.49 20.23 10.24
C PRO A 360 -0.33 19.58 11.61
N ARG A 361 -0.62 18.28 11.74
CA ARG A 361 -0.43 17.53 12.99
C ARG A 361 1.04 17.43 13.38
N MET A 362 1.91 17.07 12.43
CA MET A 362 3.35 17.02 12.67
C MET A 362 3.87 18.37 13.12
N ARG A 363 3.46 19.46 12.44
CA ARG A 363 3.84 20.83 12.81
C ARG A 363 3.42 21.21 14.23
N ALA A 364 2.31 20.69 14.75
CA ALA A 364 1.92 20.88 16.14
C ALA A 364 2.91 20.20 17.11
N HIS A 365 3.33 18.96 16.80
CA HIS A 365 4.32 18.24 17.61
C HIS A 365 5.72 18.88 17.57
N PHE A 366 6.10 19.54 16.47
CA PHE A 366 7.37 20.28 16.39
C PHE A 366 7.47 21.50 17.33
N ARG A 367 6.38 21.85 18.02
CA ARG A 367 6.41 22.88 19.08
C ARG A 367 6.82 22.32 20.44
N ASP A 368 6.89 21.00 20.58
CA ASP A 368 7.32 20.34 21.81
C ASP A 368 8.85 20.53 21.99
N PRO A 369 9.30 21.10 23.13
CA PRO A 369 10.72 21.34 23.38
C PRO A 369 11.55 20.05 23.48
N ASP A 370 10.94 18.94 23.90
CA ASP A 370 11.64 17.68 24.17
C ASP A 370 11.82 16.84 22.89
N LEU A 371 11.11 17.20 21.81
CA LEU A 371 11.15 16.50 20.54
C LEU A 371 12.58 16.45 19.97
N ALA A 372 13.24 17.61 19.88
CA ALA A 372 14.55 17.72 19.25
C ALA A 372 15.61 16.93 20.02
N GLU A 373 15.61 17.03 21.35
CA GLU A 373 16.52 16.29 22.23
C GLU A 373 16.33 14.78 22.08
N THR A 374 15.07 14.32 22.11
CA THR A 374 14.75 12.90 21.97
C THR A 374 15.14 12.35 20.60
N LEU A 375 14.81 13.07 19.53
CA LEU A 375 15.20 12.66 18.16
C LEU A 375 16.72 12.64 17.99
N GLN A 376 17.43 13.60 18.58
CA GLN A 376 18.90 13.66 18.57
C GLN A 376 19.53 12.49 19.34
N ALA A 377 18.96 12.13 20.50
CA ALA A 377 19.42 10.99 21.29
C ALA A 377 19.31 9.65 20.52
N VAL A 378 18.27 9.50 19.69
CA VAL A 378 18.12 8.32 18.80
C VAL A 378 18.94 8.46 17.51
N GLY A 379 19.33 9.69 17.15
CA GLY A 379 20.06 10.03 15.94
C GLY A 379 19.19 10.15 14.69
N MET A 380 17.89 10.43 14.86
CA MET A 380 16.86 10.47 13.83
C MET A 380 16.46 11.88 13.38
N GLU A 381 16.92 12.93 14.05
CA GLU A 381 16.51 14.31 13.83
C GLU A 381 16.72 14.76 12.38
N THR A 382 17.86 14.41 11.78
CA THR A 382 18.15 14.73 10.39
C THR A 382 17.28 13.94 9.41
N TRP A 383 16.95 12.69 9.75
CA TRP A 383 16.10 11.82 8.93
C TRP A 383 14.66 12.30 8.92
N VAL A 384 14.11 12.62 10.10
CA VAL A 384 12.78 13.21 10.26
C VAL A 384 12.69 14.50 9.46
N ALA A 385 13.64 15.42 9.65
CA ALA A 385 13.60 16.71 8.98
C ALA A 385 13.68 16.59 7.45
N PHE A 386 14.52 15.68 6.95
CA PHE A 386 14.63 15.40 5.52
C PHE A 386 13.33 14.83 4.93
N LEU A 387 12.71 13.86 5.61
CA LEU A 387 11.44 13.29 5.17
C LEU A 387 10.34 14.33 5.12
N MET A 388 10.25 15.18 6.15
CA MET A 388 9.26 16.25 6.21
C MET A 388 9.41 17.24 5.07
N LEU A 389 10.64 17.65 4.78
CA LEU A 389 10.92 18.52 3.65
C LEU A 389 10.49 17.91 2.30
N ILE A 390 10.67 16.59 2.12
CA ILE A 390 10.23 15.92 0.88
C ILE A 390 8.71 15.97 0.75
N VAL A 391 7.97 15.67 1.82
CA VAL A 391 6.51 15.57 1.75
C VAL A 391 5.81 16.93 1.74
N SER A 392 6.44 17.97 2.28
CA SER A 392 5.92 19.34 2.29
C SER A 392 6.12 20.09 0.99
N ASN A 393 6.76 19.48 0.00
CA ASN A 393 7.09 20.13 -1.26
C ASN A 393 5.87 20.62 -2.10
N GLN A 394 4.66 20.14 -1.80
CA GLN A 394 3.43 20.63 -2.46
C GLN A 394 2.77 21.81 -1.71
N ASP A 395 3.26 22.13 -0.51
CA ASP A 395 2.76 23.22 0.33
C ASP A 395 3.92 24.19 0.63
N PRO A 396 3.93 25.40 0.05
CA PRO A 396 5.02 26.34 0.24
C PRO A 396 5.24 26.75 1.70
N GLU A 397 4.17 26.83 2.52
CA GLU A 397 4.30 27.27 3.91
C GLU A 397 4.96 26.20 4.77
N ASP A 398 4.53 24.95 4.62
CA ASP A 398 5.14 23.82 5.32
C ASP A 398 6.53 23.51 4.75
N GLY A 399 6.72 23.67 3.43
CA GLY A 399 8.01 23.59 2.75
C GLY A 399 9.08 24.48 3.38
N ASP A 400 8.78 25.78 3.51
CA ASP A 400 9.68 26.74 4.14
C ASP A 400 9.96 26.41 5.61
N PHE A 401 8.94 25.96 6.36
CA PHE A 401 9.09 25.57 7.76
C PHE A 401 10.04 24.37 7.92
N PHE A 402 9.78 23.27 7.22
CA PHE A 402 10.58 22.06 7.33
C PHE A 402 11.97 22.20 6.73
N PHE A 403 12.15 23.06 5.74
CA PHE A 403 13.47 23.41 5.23
C PHE A 403 14.34 24.07 6.30
N ARG A 404 13.81 25.07 7.01
CA ARG A 404 14.52 25.73 8.12
C ARG A 404 14.85 24.74 9.23
N PHE A 405 13.87 23.90 9.60
CA PHE A 405 14.07 22.86 10.60
C PHE A 405 15.19 21.89 10.19
N PHE A 406 15.21 21.43 8.93
CA PHE A 406 16.28 20.58 8.40
C PHE A 406 17.65 21.22 8.51
N VAL A 407 17.76 22.48 8.09
CA VAL A 407 18.99 23.26 8.21
C VAL A 407 19.45 23.35 9.67
N GLU A 408 18.56 23.71 10.59
CA GLU A 408 18.89 23.83 12.01
C GLU A 408 19.41 22.51 12.61
N MET A 409 18.76 21.38 12.28
CA MET A 409 19.20 20.06 12.73
C MET A 409 20.60 19.68 12.24
N LEU A 410 20.97 20.07 11.01
CA LEU A 410 22.34 19.86 10.52
C LEU A 410 23.39 20.67 11.30
N ALA A 411 22.97 21.79 11.91
CA ALA A 411 23.85 22.75 12.57
C ALA A 411 24.13 22.41 14.01
N GLN A 412 23.12 21.87 14.68
CA GLN A 412 23.19 21.45 16.07
C GLN A 412 23.98 20.15 16.25
N ARG A 413 24.27 19.40 15.17
CA ARG A 413 25.11 18.20 15.24
C ARG A 413 26.55 18.51 15.64
N SER A 414 27.12 17.60 16.42
CA SER A 414 28.53 17.63 16.84
C SER A 414 29.23 16.35 16.38
N PRO A 415 30.13 16.39 15.36
CA PRO A 415 30.52 17.57 14.61
C PRO A 415 29.41 18.06 13.64
N PRO A 416 29.43 19.35 13.23
CA PRO A 416 28.46 19.87 12.27
C PRO A 416 28.51 19.14 10.92
N VAL A 417 27.36 18.96 10.28
CA VAL A 417 27.28 18.33 8.96
C VAL A 417 27.72 19.32 7.88
N THR A 418 28.91 19.11 7.32
CA THR A 418 29.56 20.06 6.40
C THR A 418 29.67 19.56 4.96
N THR A 419 29.51 18.26 4.75
CA THR A 419 29.63 17.61 3.43
C THR A 419 28.46 16.67 3.19
N PHE A 420 28.16 16.43 1.91
CA PHE A 420 27.15 15.45 1.52
C PHE A 420 27.46 14.05 2.08
N GLU A 421 28.73 13.63 2.09
CA GLU A 421 29.11 12.32 2.63
C GLU A 421 28.87 12.21 4.14
N HIS A 422 29.08 13.31 4.89
CA HIS A 422 28.75 13.33 6.31
C HIS A 422 27.23 13.27 6.54
N LEU A 423 26.44 13.97 5.72
CA LEU A 423 24.98 13.89 5.74
C LEU A 423 24.49 12.47 5.41
N ARG A 424 25.05 11.87 4.36
CA ARG A 424 24.74 10.49 3.95
C ARG A 424 25.09 9.50 5.06
N ALA A 425 26.26 9.63 5.68
CA ALA A 425 26.67 8.78 6.80
C ALA A 425 25.75 8.93 8.02
N THR A 426 25.31 10.16 8.31
CA THR A 426 24.32 10.46 9.35
C THR A 426 23.01 9.70 9.10
N LEU A 427 22.47 9.81 7.90
CA LEU A 427 21.18 9.20 7.53
C LEU A 427 21.26 7.68 7.37
N ALA A 428 22.41 7.14 7.00
CA ALA A 428 22.66 5.70 6.93
C ALA A 428 22.60 5.00 8.29
N THR A 429 22.58 5.76 9.40
CA THR A 429 22.32 5.19 10.72
C THR A 429 20.83 4.98 10.99
N CYS A 430 19.93 5.58 10.22
CA CYS A 430 18.48 5.43 10.34
C CYS A 430 17.94 4.48 9.27
N VAL A 431 16.62 4.30 9.25
CA VAL A 431 15.93 3.60 8.16
C VAL A 431 16.20 4.33 6.83
N TRP A 432 17.00 3.72 5.94
CA TRP A 432 17.49 4.38 4.74
C TRP A 432 17.43 3.47 3.51
N THR A 433 17.24 4.06 2.32
CA THR A 433 17.31 3.34 1.05
C THR A 433 18.09 4.08 -0.02
N PRO A 434 18.70 3.37 -0.99
CA PRO A 434 19.33 4.01 -2.15
C PRO A 434 18.37 4.89 -2.98
N LEU A 435 17.06 4.63 -2.92
CA LEU A 435 16.04 5.45 -3.59
C LEU A 435 16.02 6.87 -3.04
N MET A 436 16.19 7.02 -1.72
CA MET A 436 16.20 8.32 -1.05
C MET A 436 17.49 9.10 -1.29
N GLU A 437 18.60 8.45 -1.65
CA GLU A 437 19.87 9.13 -1.90
C GLU A 437 19.78 10.15 -3.06
N ALA A 438 19.04 9.82 -4.11
CA ALA A 438 18.82 10.76 -5.22
C ALA A 438 18.07 12.02 -4.76
N HIS A 439 17.06 11.86 -3.90
CA HIS A 439 16.33 12.98 -3.31
C HIS A 439 17.19 13.76 -2.33
N LEU A 440 18.00 13.08 -1.53
CA LEU A 440 18.92 13.70 -0.59
C LEU A 440 19.95 14.56 -1.30
N ARG A 441 20.50 14.05 -2.40
CA ARG A 441 21.48 14.79 -3.19
C ARG A 441 20.86 16.04 -3.79
N LYS A 442 19.64 15.92 -4.34
CA LYS A 442 18.87 17.07 -4.83
C LYS A 442 18.65 18.11 -3.73
N VAL A 443 18.12 17.68 -2.57
CA VAL A 443 17.88 18.57 -1.42
C VAL A 443 19.19 19.21 -0.96
N TRP A 444 20.28 18.46 -0.87
CA TRP A 444 21.58 18.99 -0.47
C TRP A 444 22.12 20.04 -1.43
N ASP A 445 22.03 19.79 -2.74
CA ASP A 445 22.49 20.73 -3.76
C ASP A 445 21.69 22.05 -3.72
N GLU A 446 20.39 21.98 -3.42
CA GLU A 446 19.51 23.14 -3.22
C GLU A 446 19.78 23.84 -1.87
N THR A 447 20.03 23.07 -0.82
CA THR A 447 20.30 23.57 0.54
C THR A 447 21.70 24.20 0.65
N GLY A 448 22.64 23.80 -0.22
CA GLY A 448 24.08 24.09 -0.07
C GLY A 448 24.45 25.57 0.00
N GLU A 449 23.76 26.46 -0.73
CA GLU A 449 24.03 27.90 -0.69
C GLU A 449 23.37 28.59 0.51
N GLU A 450 22.14 28.19 0.85
CA GLU A 450 21.42 28.74 2.00
C GLU A 450 22.04 28.27 3.33
N TRP A 451 22.53 27.04 3.38
CA TRP A 451 23.32 26.49 4.46
C TRP A 451 24.62 27.26 4.71
N LYS A 452 25.35 27.60 3.65
CA LYS A 452 26.57 28.43 3.75
C LYS A 452 26.25 29.81 4.31
N ARG A 453 25.13 30.41 3.90
CA ARG A 453 24.65 31.71 4.41
C ARG A 453 24.26 31.63 5.88
N LEU A 454 23.39 30.69 6.26
CA LEU A 454 22.94 30.52 7.65
C LEU A 454 24.10 30.17 8.59
N ARG A 455 25.09 29.40 8.14
CA ARG A 455 26.32 29.19 8.90
C ARG A 455 27.11 30.48 9.13
N ALA A 456 27.23 31.33 8.12
CA ALA A 456 27.92 32.61 8.25
C ALA A 456 27.19 33.55 9.23
N GLU A 457 25.86 33.48 9.28
CA GLU A 457 25.02 34.23 10.21
C GLU A 457 25.09 33.67 11.64
N MET A 458 25.00 32.35 11.81
CA MET A 458 25.15 31.68 13.11
C MET A 458 26.54 31.85 13.73
N ALA A 459 27.59 31.94 12.90
CA ALA A 459 28.94 32.26 13.36
C ALA A 459 29.07 33.74 13.80
N GLY A 460 28.13 34.59 13.40
CA GLY A 460 28.12 36.03 13.67
C GLY A 460 27.21 36.48 14.81
N ASP A 461 26.11 35.78 15.10
CA ASP A 461 25.16 36.18 16.14
C ASP A 461 24.35 34.97 16.67
N GLY A 462 24.45 34.70 17.97
CA GLY A 462 23.99 33.45 18.62
C GLY A 462 22.48 33.28 18.79
N SER A 463 21.64 33.85 17.92
CA SER A 463 20.18 33.81 18.07
C SER A 463 19.46 33.93 16.71
N VAL A 464 19.32 32.81 16.01
CA VAL A 464 18.54 32.72 14.75
C VAL A 464 17.03 32.65 15.02
N LEU A 465 16.61 32.29 16.24
CA LEU A 465 15.19 32.06 16.59
C LEU A 465 14.34 33.33 16.73
N GLN A 466 14.91 34.54 16.76
CA GLN A 466 14.14 35.77 17.02
C GLN A 466 13.89 36.68 15.80
N ARG A 467 14.40 36.37 14.60
CA ARG A 467 14.26 37.29 13.46
C ARG A 467 13.26 36.83 12.39
N ALA A 468 12.11 37.50 12.46
CA ALA A 468 11.22 37.93 11.38
C ALA A 468 10.36 36.88 10.66
N LYS A 469 9.05 36.98 10.91
CA LYS A 469 8.02 36.87 9.87
C LYS A 469 8.57 37.53 8.59
N ARG A 470 8.85 36.72 7.57
CA ARG A 470 9.09 37.24 6.23
C ARG A 470 7.84 38.05 5.85
N PRO A 471 7.94 39.30 5.35
CA PRO A 471 6.79 39.93 4.73
C PRO A 471 6.26 38.97 3.65
N PRO A 472 4.92 38.86 3.48
CA PRO A 472 4.35 37.98 2.47
C PRO A 472 4.98 38.31 1.10
N PRO A 473 5.29 37.30 0.28
CA PRO A 473 5.89 37.53 -1.03
C PRO A 473 5.02 38.50 -1.81
N THR A 474 5.63 39.57 -2.33
CA THR A 474 4.98 40.43 -3.31
C THR A 474 4.69 39.63 -4.57
N ASP A 475 3.58 39.93 -5.27
CA ASP A 475 3.12 39.19 -6.47
C ASP A 475 4.22 38.97 -7.53
N ASP A 476 5.24 39.84 -7.57
CA ASP A 476 6.38 39.76 -8.49
C ASP A 476 7.49 38.78 -8.07
N ASP A 477 7.50 38.30 -6.81
CA ASP A 477 8.51 37.38 -6.26
C ASP A 477 8.10 35.90 -6.37
N VAL A 478 6.86 35.61 -6.76
CA VAL A 478 6.40 34.24 -7.04
C VAL A 478 6.92 33.82 -8.42
N LYS A 479 8.23 33.62 -8.54
CA LYS A 479 8.70 32.66 -9.55
C LYS A 479 8.13 31.31 -9.10
N PRO A 480 7.30 30.64 -9.91
CA PRO A 480 6.85 29.29 -9.57
C PRO A 480 8.10 28.45 -9.32
N SER A 481 8.33 28.06 -8.06
CA SER A 481 9.35 27.07 -7.73
C SER A 481 9.02 25.87 -8.59
N ILE A 482 9.96 25.49 -9.45
CA ILE A 482 9.77 24.43 -10.43
C ILE A 482 9.21 23.24 -9.66
N PRO A 483 7.97 22.78 -9.94
CA PRO A 483 7.44 21.60 -9.28
C PRO A 483 8.46 20.49 -9.50
N PHE A 484 8.66 19.62 -8.51
CA PHE A 484 9.54 18.45 -8.61
C PHE A 484 9.00 17.51 -9.71
N SER A 485 9.16 17.92 -10.96
CA SER A 485 8.79 17.21 -12.16
C SER A 485 9.92 16.24 -12.40
N ASN A 486 9.76 15.07 -11.79
CA ASN A 486 10.72 13.99 -11.88
C ASN A 486 10.59 13.28 -13.25
N PRO A 487 11.61 13.31 -14.13
CA PRO A 487 11.60 12.52 -15.37
C PRO A 487 11.86 11.02 -15.14
N TYR A 488 12.10 10.56 -13.91
CA TYR A 488 12.32 9.15 -13.53
C TYR A 488 11.07 8.48 -12.95
N VAL A 489 9.96 8.60 -13.67
CA VAL A 489 8.75 7.85 -13.36
C VAL A 489 8.93 6.38 -13.78
N THR A 490 8.65 5.44 -12.88
CA THR A 490 8.70 3.97 -13.00
C THR A 490 10.06 3.24 -13.02
N SER A 491 11.21 3.91 -12.97
CA SER A 491 12.53 3.29 -13.24
C SER A 491 12.89 2.03 -12.42
N GLN A 492 12.76 2.01 -11.08
CA GLN A 492 13.26 0.89 -10.27
C GLN A 492 12.33 -0.35 -10.29
N MET A 493 11.04 -0.22 -9.96
CA MET A 493 10.09 -1.34 -10.10
C MET A 493 9.96 -1.80 -11.55
N LYS A 494 9.93 -0.89 -12.53
CA LYS A 494 9.88 -1.28 -13.95
C LYS A 494 11.21 -1.91 -14.40
N ARG A 495 12.38 -1.51 -13.90
CA ARG A 495 13.65 -2.25 -14.12
C ARG A 495 13.61 -3.63 -13.47
N ILE A 496 13.06 -3.75 -12.25
CA ILE A 496 12.84 -5.03 -11.55
C ILE A 496 11.89 -5.95 -12.36
N PHE A 497 10.88 -5.40 -13.05
CA PHE A 497 9.97 -6.16 -13.90
C PHE A 497 10.46 -6.38 -15.35
N LEU A 498 11.30 -5.51 -15.91
CA LEU A 498 11.77 -5.55 -17.30
C LEU A 498 13.19 -6.12 -17.50
N ALA A 499 13.97 -6.35 -16.44
CA ALA A 499 15.35 -6.87 -16.56
C ALA A 499 15.46 -8.23 -17.29
N ARG A 500 14.33 -8.94 -17.47
CA ARG A 500 14.24 -10.19 -18.22
C ARG A 500 14.48 -10.03 -19.74
N GLU A 501 14.25 -8.85 -20.32
CA GLU A 501 14.38 -8.63 -21.77
C GLU A 501 15.84 -8.39 -22.22
N SER A 502 16.63 -7.68 -21.41
CA SER A 502 18.04 -7.38 -21.75
C SER A 502 18.94 -8.63 -21.69
N ALA A 503 18.63 -9.57 -20.79
CA ALA A 503 19.37 -10.83 -20.66
C ALA A 503 19.03 -11.85 -21.77
N ARG A 504 17.81 -11.84 -22.33
CA ARG A 504 17.41 -12.77 -23.40
C ARG A 504 17.90 -12.36 -24.79
N GLY A 505 18.04 -11.06 -25.06
CA GLY A 505 18.50 -10.56 -26.36
C GLY A 505 19.94 -10.96 -26.72
N LYS A 506 20.78 -11.30 -25.73
CA LYS A 506 22.20 -11.66 -25.95
C LYS A 506 22.48 -13.17 -25.92
N GLY A 507 21.50 -14.01 -25.56
CA GLY A 507 21.70 -15.46 -25.39
C GLY A 507 21.02 -16.35 -26.44
N LEU A 508 20.10 -15.82 -27.24
CA LEU A 508 19.23 -16.63 -28.12
C LEU A 508 19.78 -16.89 -29.53
N VAL A 509 20.93 -16.31 -29.90
CA VAL A 509 21.54 -16.54 -31.24
C VAL A 509 22.52 -17.73 -31.26
N SER A 510 22.94 -18.29 -30.13
CA SER A 510 23.96 -19.37 -30.11
C SER A 510 23.50 -20.74 -29.62
N ARG A 511 22.20 -21.00 -29.41
CA ARG A 511 21.72 -22.31 -28.93
C ARG A 511 20.62 -22.99 -29.74
N ALA A 512 20.40 -22.51 -30.96
CA ALA A 512 19.45 -23.12 -31.90
C ALA A 512 20.18 -23.85 -33.05
N MET A 513 21.12 -24.76 -32.75
CA MET A 513 21.55 -25.85 -33.64
C MET A 513 22.26 -26.94 -32.84
N ALA A 514 21.48 -27.83 -32.23
CA ALA A 514 21.93 -29.17 -31.88
C ALA A 514 20.70 -30.08 -31.91
N VAL A 515 20.39 -30.58 -33.10
CA VAL A 515 19.47 -31.70 -33.31
C VAL A 515 20.20 -32.95 -32.81
N ALA A 516 19.71 -33.52 -31.70
CA ALA A 516 20.08 -34.85 -31.26
C ALA A 516 18.80 -35.68 -31.15
N THR A 517 18.61 -36.53 -32.16
CA THR A 517 17.71 -37.68 -32.15
C THR A 517 18.17 -38.68 -31.08
N MET A 518 17.22 -39.20 -30.26
CA MET A 518 17.17 -40.51 -29.56
C MET A 518 16.10 -40.45 -28.43
N PRO A 519 15.66 -41.58 -27.84
CA PRO A 519 14.62 -42.47 -28.33
C PRO A 519 13.30 -42.39 -27.53
N ARG A 520 12.22 -42.93 -28.10
CA ARG A 520 10.96 -43.23 -27.39
C ARG A 520 11.23 -44.25 -26.28
N ASN A 521 11.06 -43.83 -25.02
CA ASN A 521 10.66 -44.73 -23.93
C ASN A 521 9.54 -44.03 -23.18
N GLY A 522 8.42 -44.72 -23.05
CA GLY A 522 7.29 -44.27 -22.25
C GLY A 522 7.66 -44.35 -20.78
N ASP A 523 7.29 -43.31 -20.05
CA ASP A 523 6.98 -43.35 -18.64
C ASP A 523 6.02 -42.19 -18.34
N GLU A 524 5.26 -42.40 -17.28
CA GLU A 524 3.97 -41.81 -16.92
C GLU A 524 3.89 -40.28 -16.99
N VAL A 525 2.83 -39.79 -17.62
CA VAL A 525 2.32 -38.44 -17.39
C VAL A 525 1.79 -38.41 -15.96
N THR A 526 2.49 -37.71 -15.06
CA THR A 526 1.90 -37.25 -13.80
C THR A 526 0.68 -36.41 -14.12
N VAL A 527 -0.48 -37.05 -14.02
CA VAL A 527 -1.81 -36.43 -14.00
C VAL A 527 -1.82 -35.44 -12.84
N PHE A 528 -2.38 -34.25 -13.10
CA PHE A 528 -2.69 -33.26 -12.08
C PHE A 528 -3.36 -33.93 -10.88
N ASP A 529 -2.71 -33.89 -9.71
CA ASP A 529 -3.32 -34.31 -8.46
C ASP A 529 -4.39 -33.29 -8.08
N ALA A 530 -5.63 -33.59 -8.45
CA ALA A 530 -6.84 -32.83 -8.13
C ALA A 530 -7.37 -33.18 -6.73
N SER A 531 -6.50 -33.40 -5.76
CA SER A 531 -6.86 -33.48 -4.34
C SER A 531 -7.04 -32.08 -3.74
N TYR A 532 -7.93 -31.28 -4.33
CA TYR A 532 -8.39 -30.01 -3.77
C TYR A 532 -9.79 -30.19 -3.17
N VAL A 533 -9.90 -29.89 -1.88
CA VAL A 533 -11.16 -29.75 -1.10
C VAL A 533 -12.02 -31.02 -1.03
N ARG A 534 -11.68 -31.91 -0.07
CA ARG A 534 -12.74 -32.65 0.62
C ARG A 534 -13.38 -31.68 1.61
N CYS A 535 -14.48 -31.04 1.23
CA CYS A 535 -15.45 -30.59 2.22
C CYS A 535 -15.88 -31.84 3.01
N SER A 536 -15.51 -31.92 4.29
CA SER A 536 -15.99 -32.99 5.16
C SER A 536 -17.52 -32.86 5.26
N PRO A 537 -18.30 -33.90 4.98
CA PRO A 537 -19.74 -33.84 5.18
C PRO A 537 -20.03 -34.05 6.66
N HIS A 538 -20.10 -32.98 7.44
CA HIS A 538 -20.67 -32.97 8.79
C HIS A 538 -21.55 -31.75 9.00
#